data_AF-A0A845XYW5-F1
#
_entry.id   AF-A0A845XYW5-F1
#
_cell.length_a   1.000
_cell.length_b   1.000
_cell.length_c   1.000
_cell.angle_alpha   90.00
_cell.angle_beta   90.00
_cell.angle_gamma   90.00
#
_symmetry.space_group_name_H-M   'P 1'
#
loop_
_entity.id
_entity.type
_entity.pdbx_description
1 polymer ?
#
loop_
_entity_poly.entity_id
_entity_poly.type
_entity_poly.pdbx_seq_one_letter_code
_entity_poly.pdbx_strand_id
1 'polypeptide(L)' 'SESIILPKQFNYERLDICIDYCNTVNANIELFLKNKSHKMEFNLENAQENFGTFWRLISATGNYAMAVKEWEKKYNA' A
#
# COMPACT_ATOMS: atom_id res chain seq x y z
N SER A 1 12.52 25.36 -30.02
CA SER A 1 13.15 24.79 -28.82
C SER A 1 12.17 25.03 -27.68
N GLU A 2 11.51 24.07 -27.07
CA GLU A 2 11.86 22.67 -26.83
C GLU A 2 10.67 21.77 -27.20
N SER A 3 10.89 20.88 -28.15
CA SER A 3 10.04 19.71 -28.32
C SER A 3 10.34 18.79 -27.14
N ILE A 4 9.35 18.52 -26.30
CA ILE A 4 9.43 17.42 -25.35
C ILE A 4 9.52 16.16 -26.20
N ILE A 5 10.75 15.66 -26.37
CA ILE A 5 10.99 14.35 -26.95
C ILE A 5 10.50 13.36 -25.89
N LEU A 6 9.24 12.94 -25.99
CA LEU A 6 8.80 11.70 -25.37
C LEU A 6 9.52 10.58 -26.14
N PRO A 7 10.51 9.90 -25.55
CA PRO A 7 11.19 8.82 -26.24
C PRO A 7 10.16 7.73 -26.55
N LYS A 8 9.96 7.51 -27.85
CA LYS A 8 9.54 6.28 -28.52
C LYS A 8 8.52 5.44 -27.75
N GLN A 9 7.24 5.66 -28.08
CA GLN A 9 6.08 4.78 -27.92
C GLN A 9 6.43 3.35 -27.50
N PHE A 10 6.65 3.13 -26.19
CA PHE A 10 6.66 1.79 -25.66
C PHE A 10 5.21 1.32 -25.67
N ASN A 11 4.94 0.32 -26.49
CA ASN A 11 3.66 -0.37 -26.51
C ASN A 11 3.60 -1.30 -25.28
N TYR A 12 3.69 -0.72 -24.08
CA TYR A 12 3.45 -1.47 -22.86
C TYR A 12 1.97 -1.82 -22.84
N GLU A 13 1.67 -3.10 -22.70
CA GLU A 13 0.31 -3.49 -22.43
C GLU A 13 -0.09 -2.87 -21.09
N ARG A 14 -1.36 -2.46 -20.94
CA ARG A 14 -1.82 -1.82 -19.70
C ARG A 14 -1.47 -2.63 -18.45
N LEU A 15 -1.39 -3.95 -18.58
CA LEU A 15 -0.98 -4.85 -17.52
C LEU A 15 0.48 -4.62 -17.09
N ASP A 16 1.40 -4.44 -18.04
CA ASP A 16 2.81 -4.21 -17.73
C ASP A 16 3.00 -2.92 -16.93
N ILE A 17 2.28 -1.86 -17.30
CA ILE A 17 2.29 -0.58 -16.55
C ILE A 17 1.81 -0.80 -15.10
N CYS A 18 0.73 -1.57 -14.91
CA CYS A 18 0.24 -1.90 -13.57
C CYS A 18 1.26 -2.71 -12.77
N ILE A 19 1.92 -3.69 -13.39
CA ILE A 19 2.94 -4.52 -12.76
C ILE A 19 4.15 -3.65 -12.36
N ASP A 20 4.67 -2.82 -13.26
CA ASP A 20 5.80 -1.92 -13.00
C ASP A 20 5.49 -0.93 -11.88
N TYR A 21 4.25 -0.43 -11.82
CA TYR A 21 3.79 0.42 -10.72
C TYR A 21 3.81 -0.34 -9.39
N CYS A 22 3.21 -1.53 -9.32
CA CYS A 22 3.21 -2.36 -8.11
C CYS A 22 4.64 -2.69 -7.66
N ASN A 23 5.52 -3.08 -8.60
CA ASN A 23 6.92 -3.38 -8.32
C ASN A 23 7.64 -2.16 -7.72
N THR A 24 7.44 -0.99 -8.31
CA THR A 24 8.06 0.27 -7.84
C THR A 24 7.58 0.63 -6.44
N VAL A 25 6.26 0.56 -6.19
CA VAL A 25 5.70 0.84 -4.86
C VAL A 25 6.22 -0.14 -3.82
N ASN A 26 6.26 -1.44 -4.13
CA ASN A 26 6.77 -2.47 -3.23
C ASN A 26 8.26 -2.24 -2.90
N ALA A 27 9.09 -1.99 -3.90
CA ALA A 27 10.52 -1.70 -3.69
C ALA A 27 10.73 -0.48 -2.79
N ASN A 28 9.90 0.57 -2.93
CA ASN A 28 9.96 1.75 -2.08
C ASN A 28 9.56 1.45 -0.63
N ILE A 29 8.52 0.64 -0.42
CA ILE A 29 8.09 0.19 0.91
C ILE A 29 9.19 -0.64 1.57
N GLU A 30 9.76 -1.61 0.85
CA GLU A 30 10.88 -2.43 1.33
C GLU A 30 12.08 -1.57 1.72
N LEU A 31 12.46 -0.62 0.85
CA LEU A 31 13.54 0.33 1.11
C LEU A 31 13.26 1.18 2.35
N PHE A 32 12.03 1.65 2.53
CA PHE A 32 11.62 2.43 3.70
C PHE A 32 11.72 1.62 5.01
N LEU A 33 11.34 0.34 4.95
CA LEU A 33 11.26 -0.56 6.11
C LEU A 33 12.57 -1.30 6.44
N LYS A 34 13.56 -1.35 5.54
CA LYS A 34 14.75 -2.24 5.64
C LYS A 34 15.47 -2.22 7.00
N ASN A 35 15.62 -1.04 7.60
CA ASN A 35 16.36 -0.84 8.85
C ASN A 35 15.44 -0.54 10.04
N LYS A 36 14.12 -0.72 9.90
CA LYS A 36 13.17 -0.51 10.99
C LYS A 36 12.97 -1.81 11.76
N SER A 37 13.19 -1.77 13.07
CA SER A 37 12.93 -2.90 13.97
C SER A 37 11.44 -3.08 14.27
N HIS A 38 10.67 -1.98 14.26
CA HIS A 38 9.23 -1.99 14.52
C HIS A 38 8.48 -1.96 13.18
N LYS A 39 8.34 -3.14 12.58
CA LYS A 39 7.55 -3.37 11.37
C LYS A 39 6.66 -4.58 11.58
N MET A 40 5.54 -4.62 10.88
CA MET A 40 4.63 -5.75 10.89
C MET A 40 4.17 -6.06 9.48
N GLU A 41 3.88 -7.34 9.22
CA GLU A 41 3.16 -7.76 8.03
C GLU A 41 1.67 -7.43 8.20
N PHE A 42 1.03 -6.97 7.13
CA PHE A 42 -0.38 -6.63 7.12
C PHE A 42 -1.04 -7.31 5.93
N ASN A 43 -1.76 -8.40 6.19
CA ASN A 43 -2.50 -9.15 5.18
C ASN A 43 -3.90 -8.57 5.03
N LEU A 44 -4.28 -8.20 3.80
CA LEU A 44 -5.56 -7.56 3.50
C LEU A 44 -6.75 -8.50 3.69
N GLU A 45 -6.54 -9.80 3.48
CA GLU A 45 -7.52 -10.88 3.71
C GLU A 45 -7.96 -10.93 5.17
N ASN A 46 -7.05 -10.55 6.08
CA ASN A 46 -7.26 -10.50 7.52
C ASN A 46 -7.15 -9.06 8.05
N ALA A 47 -7.54 -8.06 7.24
CA ALA A 47 -7.29 -6.64 7.53
C ALA A 47 -7.85 -6.19 8.89
N GLN A 48 -9.02 -6.68 9.30
CA GLN A 48 -9.61 -6.34 10.61
C GLN A 48 -8.73 -6.79 11.78
N GLU A 49 -8.24 -8.04 11.73
CA GLU A 49 -7.39 -8.61 12.77
C GLU A 49 -6.02 -7.93 12.80
N ASN A 50 -5.39 -7.78 11.63
CA ASN A 50 -4.10 -7.12 11.50
C ASN A 50 -4.18 -5.65 11.91
N PHE A 51 -5.25 -4.95 11.58
CA PHE A 51 -5.49 -3.58 12.04
C PHE A 51 -5.63 -3.51 13.56
N GLY A 52 -6.32 -4.47 14.18
CA GLY A 52 -6.40 -4.57 15.63
C GLY A 52 -5.03 -4.72 16.30
N THR A 53 -4.16 -5.54 15.71
CA THR A 53 -2.78 -5.69 16.18
C THR A 53 -1.96 -4.41 15.95
N PHE A 54 -2.04 -3.82 14.77
CA PHE A 54 -1.38 -2.56 14.44
C PHE A 54 -1.77 -1.45 15.42
N TRP A 55 -3.06 -1.26 15.67
CA TRP A 55 -3.61 -0.25 16.58
C TRP A 55 -2.97 -0.31 17.97
N ARG A 56 -2.81 -1.53 18.50
CA ARG A 56 -2.16 -1.76 19.80
C ARG A 56 -0.66 -1.49 19.74
N LEU A 57 0.02 -1.94 18.69
CA LEU A 57 1.48 -1.76 18.53
C LEU A 57 1.88 -0.28 18.51
N ILE A 58 1.09 0.57 17.85
CA ILE A 58 1.35 2.01 17.79
C ILE A 58 0.73 2.78 18.96
N SER A 59 0.11 2.08 19.93
CA SER A 59 -0.62 2.70 21.04
C SER A 59 -1.63 3.76 20.58
N ALA A 60 -2.37 3.47 19.50
CA ALA A 60 -3.31 4.41 18.91
C ALA A 60 -4.43 4.77 19.88
N THR A 61 -4.85 6.03 19.82
CA THR A 61 -5.91 6.60 20.67
C THR A 61 -7.15 6.93 19.83
N GLY A 62 -8.32 6.97 20.47
CA GLY A 62 -9.61 7.27 19.82
C GLY A 62 -10.59 6.10 19.86
N ASN A 63 -11.58 6.11 18.96
CA ASN A 63 -12.65 5.11 18.94
C ASN A 63 -12.25 3.88 18.10
N TYR A 64 -11.63 2.90 18.77
CA TYR A 64 -11.23 1.63 18.16
C TYR A 64 -12.40 0.90 17.46
N ALA A 65 -13.57 0.88 18.10
CA ALA A 65 -14.74 0.17 17.57
C ALA A 65 -15.26 0.76 16.25
N MET A 66 -15.16 2.08 16.07
CA MET A 66 -15.45 2.71 14.79
C MET A 66 -14.34 2.44 13.77
N ALA A 67 -13.07 2.57 14.17
CA ALA A 67 -11.94 2.39 13.25
C ALA A 67 -11.87 0.97 12.67
N VAL A 68 -12.10 -0.07 13.47
CA VAL A 68 -12.09 -1.46 12.99
C VAL A 68 -13.28 -1.76 12.05
N LYS A 69 -14.42 -1.09 12.24
CA LYS A 69 -15.60 -1.22 11.39
C LYS A 69 -15.42 -0.62 9.99
N GLU A 70 -14.52 0.34 9.81
CA GLU A 70 -14.26 0.89 8.46
C GLU A 70 -13.73 -0.18 7.49
N TRP A 71 -13.06 -1.21 8.00
CA TRP A 71 -12.59 -2.34 7.21
C TRP A 71 -13.71 -3.29 6.73
N GLU A 72 -14.93 -3.17 7.26
CA GLU A 72 -16.10 -3.94 6.80
C GLU A 72 -16.73 -3.35 5.53
N LYS A 73 -16.47 -2.07 5.26
CA LYS A 73 -17.07 -1.36 4.12
C LYS A 73 -16.32 -1.70 2.84
N LYS A 74 -17.04 -2.30 1.89
CA LYS A 74 -16.54 -2.52 0.53
C LYS A 74 -16.83 -1.29 -0.32
N TYR A 75 -15.81 -0.49 -0.60
CA TYR A 75 -15.95 0.72 -1.43
C TYR A 75 -15.86 0.45 -2.94
N ASN A 76 -15.29 -0.70 -3.34
CA ASN A 76 -15.05 -1.05 -4.76
C ASN A 76 -15.55 -2.47 -5.11
N ALA A 77 -16.61 -2.95 -4.46
CA ALA A 77 -17.22 -4.24 -4.84
C ALA A 77 -18.07 -4.13 -6.09
#